data_AF-A0A847QAF6-F1
#
_entry.id   AF-A0A847QAF6-F1
#
_cell.length_a   1.000
_cell.length_b   1.000
_cell.length_c   1.000
_cell.angle_alpha   90.00
_cell.angle_beta   90.00
_cell.angle_gamma   90.00
#
_symmetry.space_group_name_H-M   'P 1'
#
loop_
_entity.id
_entity.type
_entity.pdbx_description
1 polymer ?
#
loop_
_entity_poly.entity_id
_entity_poly.type
_entity_poly.pdbx_seq_one_letter_code
_entity_poly.pdbx_strand_id
1 'polypeptide(L)'
;MTQRKRTNRTVKRKTNKANIVLIVGLIIIAIPLLIVGWVIISATLDTGTPILGDRYENDLDPAITKSDITNIENSVKGLSGVEKVNVELATATLRVYVDVEDGYTADMATSKASEAFNSVLGVLDLGTYFSQTETKKMYDLEIHVFNLDKNRDSDDFVYVIMTKTSGMETASTQLVSEPIDPELAQQLRDDVESRKNPSPTPEDDEDMTVGVDETEEVDEETEEDVTP
;
A
#
# COMPACT_ATOMS: atom_id res chain seq x y z
N MET A 1 -81.01 -16.87 -26.69
CA MET A 1 -79.66 -17.07 -26.11
C MET A 1 -79.72 -16.74 -24.63
N THR A 2 -79.29 -17.65 -23.74
CA THR A 2 -79.39 -17.46 -22.28
C THR A 2 -77.98 -17.45 -21.69
N GLN A 3 -77.49 -16.29 -21.26
CA GLN A 3 -76.15 -16.20 -20.66
C GLN A 3 -76.16 -16.67 -19.20
N ARG A 4 -75.27 -17.61 -18.88
CA ARG A 4 -75.12 -18.18 -17.53
C ARG A 4 -74.01 -17.45 -16.78
N LYS A 5 -74.38 -16.63 -15.78
CA LYS A 5 -73.47 -15.81 -14.97
C LYS A 5 -72.46 -16.70 -14.22
N ARG A 6 -71.17 -16.64 -14.58
CA ARG A 6 -70.08 -17.31 -13.83
C ARG A 6 -69.79 -16.53 -12.55
N THR A 7 -69.95 -17.18 -11.40
CA THR A 7 -69.56 -16.63 -10.09
C THR A 7 -68.14 -17.07 -9.75
N ASN A 8 -67.19 -16.14 -9.74
CA ASN A 8 -65.81 -16.41 -9.33
C ASN A 8 -65.77 -16.65 -7.81
N ARG A 9 -65.53 -17.90 -7.38
CA ARG A 9 -65.19 -18.21 -5.98
C ARG A 9 -63.72 -17.86 -5.74
N THR A 10 -63.46 -16.85 -4.92
CA THR A 10 -62.12 -16.58 -4.37
C THR A 10 -61.76 -17.64 -3.33
N VAL A 11 -60.82 -18.52 -3.67
CA VAL A 11 -60.31 -19.55 -2.75
C VAL A 11 -59.42 -18.88 -1.71
N LYS A 12 -59.96 -18.64 -0.51
CA LYS A 12 -59.15 -18.24 0.66
C LYS A 12 -58.20 -19.39 1.01
N ARG A 13 -56.90 -19.24 0.72
CA ARG A 13 -55.86 -20.18 1.19
C ARG A 13 -55.87 -20.20 2.72
N LYS A 14 -56.22 -21.34 3.33
CA LYS A 14 -56.00 -21.58 4.76
C LYS A 14 -54.50 -21.56 5.01
N THR A 15 -54.02 -20.63 5.83
CA THR A 15 -52.63 -20.62 6.29
C THR A 15 -52.41 -21.81 7.21
N ASN A 16 -51.50 -22.72 6.83
CA ASN A 16 -51.17 -23.87 7.66
C ASN A 16 -50.35 -23.41 8.88
N LYS A 17 -50.71 -23.88 10.07
CA LYS A 17 -50.01 -23.51 11.32
C LYS A 17 -48.50 -23.82 11.26
N ALA A 18 -48.13 -24.90 10.59
CA ALA A 18 -46.73 -25.27 10.33
C ALA A 18 -45.96 -24.18 9.55
N ASN A 19 -46.57 -23.59 8.50
CA ASN A 19 -45.94 -22.49 7.76
C ASN A 19 -45.76 -21.25 8.63
N ILE A 20 -46.70 -20.97 9.56
CA ILE A 20 -46.59 -19.83 10.47
C ILE A 20 -45.41 -20.04 11.43
N VAL A 21 -45.30 -21.23 12.04
CA VAL A 21 -44.16 -21.57 12.92
C VAL A 21 -42.82 -21.51 12.16
N LEU A 22 -42.78 -22.01 10.93
CA LEU A 22 -41.58 -21.96 10.08
C LEU A 22 -41.19 -20.52 9.72
N ILE A 23 -42.15 -19.65 9.36
CA ILE A 23 -41.90 -18.23 9.08
C ILE A 23 -41.40 -17.50 10.33
N VAL A 24 -42.02 -17.73 11.50
CA VAL A 24 -41.59 -17.11 12.76
C VAL A 24 -40.18 -17.56 13.16
N GLY A 25 -39.87 -18.85 13.06
CA GLY A 25 -38.51 -19.36 13.31
C GLY A 25 -37.48 -18.77 12.34
N LEU A 26 -37.82 -18.64 11.05
CA LEU A 26 -36.96 -18.02 10.06
C LEU A 26 -36.72 -16.53 10.32
N ILE A 27 -37.73 -15.79 10.78
CA ILE A 27 -37.58 -14.38 11.18
C ILE A 27 -36.65 -14.24 12.41
N ILE A 28 -36.80 -15.11 13.41
CA ILE A 28 -35.94 -15.12 14.61
C ILE A 28 -34.46 -15.35 14.26
N ILE A 29 -34.17 -16.15 13.23
CA ILE A 29 -32.81 -16.39 12.74
C ILE A 29 -32.35 -15.26 11.79
N ALA A 30 -33.23 -14.73 10.95
CA ALA A 30 -32.88 -13.70 9.97
C ALA A 30 -32.52 -12.35 10.61
N ILE A 31 -33.21 -11.93 11.68
CA ILE A 31 -32.95 -10.64 12.35
C ILE A 31 -31.49 -10.52 12.84
N PRO A 32 -30.92 -11.43 13.65
CA PRO A 32 -29.53 -11.33 14.09
C PRO A 32 -28.53 -11.45 12.92
N LEU A 33 -28.82 -12.26 11.89
CA LEU A 33 -27.99 -12.34 10.69
C LEU A 33 -27.96 -11.03 9.89
N LEU A 34 -29.09 -10.31 9.81
CA LEU A 34 -29.17 -9.00 9.17
C LEU A 34 -28.43 -7.93 9.97
N ILE A 35 -28.47 -7.97 11.30
CA ILE A 35 -27.71 -7.05 12.18
C ILE A 35 -26.20 -7.31 12.02
N VAL A 36 -25.76 -8.56 12.08
CA VAL A 36 -24.34 -8.92 11.90
C VAL A 36 -23.88 -8.60 10.48
N GLY A 37 -24.69 -8.90 9.46
CA GLY A 37 -24.39 -8.55 8.07
C GLY A 37 -24.26 -7.04 7.85
N TRP A 38 -25.15 -6.24 8.46
CA TRP A 38 -25.05 -4.78 8.44
C TRP A 38 -23.76 -4.29 9.12
N VAL A 39 -23.46 -4.78 10.32
CA VAL A 39 -22.23 -4.40 11.05
C VAL A 39 -20.98 -4.77 10.27
N ILE A 40 -20.93 -5.95 9.63
CA ILE A 40 -19.80 -6.35 8.78
C ILE A 40 -19.68 -5.42 7.58
N ILE A 41 -20.78 -5.10 6.88
CA ILE A 41 -20.74 -4.20 5.71
C ILE A 41 -20.28 -2.80 6.14
N SER A 42 -20.87 -2.21 7.19
CA SER A 42 -20.43 -0.91 7.72
C SER A 42 -18.97 -0.94 8.16
N ALA A 43 -18.54 -1.96 8.90
CA ALA A 43 -17.15 -2.11 9.31
C ALA A 43 -16.19 -2.22 8.11
N THR A 44 -16.54 -2.99 7.06
CA THR A 44 -15.71 -3.07 5.84
C THR A 44 -15.65 -1.77 5.03
N LEU A 45 -16.62 -0.87 5.21
CA LEU A 45 -16.63 0.45 4.58
C LEU A 45 -15.85 1.50 5.40
N ASP A 46 -15.84 1.38 6.73
CA ASP A 46 -15.09 2.27 7.65
C ASP A 46 -13.65 1.79 7.93
N THR A 47 -13.32 0.51 7.70
CA THR A 47 -11.97 -0.03 7.90
C THR A 47 -10.95 0.69 7.02
N GLY A 48 -9.92 1.23 7.65
CA GLY A 48 -8.84 1.95 6.97
C GLY A 48 -9.00 3.47 6.94
N THR A 49 -10.10 4.02 7.47
CA THR A 49 -10.19 5.48 7.68
C THR A 49 -9.19 5.89 8.78
N PRO A 50 -8.22 6.78 8.50
CA PRO A 50 -7.21 7.20 9.48
C PRO A 50 -7.87 8.00 10.61
N ILE A 51 -7.36 7.87 11.84
CA ILE A 51 -7.75 8.75 12.95
C ILE A 51 -7.05 10.10 12.71
N LEU A 52 -7.77 11.03 12.06
CA LEU A 52 -7.24 12.34 11.69
C LEU A 52 -7.06 13.27 12.91
N GLY A 53 -7.94 13.16 13.92
CA GLY A 53 -8.00 14.12 15.02
C GLY A 53 -8.07 15.56 14.50
N ASP A 54 -7.40 16.48 15.17
CA ASP A 54 -7.34 17.89 14.78
C ASP A 54 -6.18 18.19 13.78
N ARG A 55 -5.53 17.15 13.23
CA ARG A 55 -4.30 17.29 12.39
C ARG A 55 -4.49 18.21 11.18
N TYR A 56 -5.70 18.23 10.63
CA TYR A 56 -6.09 19.01 9.46
C TYR A 56 -7.28 19.94 9.77
N GLU A 57 -7.46 20.34 11.03
CA GLU A 57 -8.55 21.23 11.40
C GLU A 57 -8.34 22.61 10.76
N ASN A 58 -9.25 23.02 9.86
CA ASN A 58 -9.17 24.22 9.00
C ASN A 58 -8.13 24.16 7.85
N ASP A 59 -7.39 23.05 7.71
CA ASP A 59 -6.57 22.74 6.54
C ASP A 59 -7.42 22.11 5.42
N LEU A 60 -6.81 21.85 4.25
CA LEU A 60 -7.42 21.08 3.15
C LEU A 60 -8.75 21.67 2.63
N ASP A 61 -8.88 22.99 2.69
CA ASP A 61 -10.05 23.75 2.24
C ASP A 61 -9.63 24.77 1.16
N PRO A 62 -10.06 24.61 -0.11
CA PRO A 62 -11.13 23.71 -0.57
C PRO A 62 -10.76 22.23 -0.59
N ALA A 63 -11.74 21.38 -0.29
CA ALA A 63 -11.58 19.93 -0.27
C ALA A 63 -11.70 19.30 -1.66
N ILE A 64 -10.80 18.37 -1.99
CA ILE A 64 -10.85 17.60 -3.25
C ILE A 64 -12.08 16.68 -3.24
N THR A 65 -12.90 16.78 -4.29
CA THR A 65 -14.16 16.02 -4.40
C THR A 65 -14.00 14.73 -5.21
N LYS A 66 -14.99 13.83 -5.11
CA LYS A 66 -15.05 12.63 -5.97
C LYS A 66 -15.14 12.96 -7.46
N SER A 67 -15.80 14.07 -7.82
CA SER A 67 -15.83 14.57 -9.19
C SER A 67 -14.44 14.98 -9.69
N ASP A 68 -13.62 15.60 -8.85
CA ASP A 68 -12.27 16.01 -9.24
C ASP A 68 -11.38 14.79 -9.46
N ILE A 69 -11.46 13.79 -8.56
CA ILE A 69 -10.78 12.49 -8.70
C ILE A 69 -11.15 11.83 -10.05
N THR A 70 -12.44 11.73 -10.38
CA THR A 70 -12.90 11.16 -11.66
C THR A 70 -12.51 12.01 -12.87
N ASN A 71 -12.49 13.35 -12.76
CA ASN A 71 -12.04 14.22 -13.84
C ASN A 71 -10.54 14.07 -14.12
N ILE A 72 -9.74 13.95 -13.06
CA ILE A 72 -8.29 13.68 -13.14
C ILE A 72 -8.03 12.31 -13.77
N GLU A 73 -8.70 11.25 -13.29
CA GLU A 73 -8.55 9.90 -13.83
C GLU A 73 -8.82 9.88 -15.34
N ASN A 74 -9.93 10.50 -15.77
CA ASN A 74 -10.28 10.61 -17.19
C ASN A 74 -9.30 11.47 -17.99
N SER A 75 -8.81 12.58 -17.43
CA SER A 75 -7.87 13.47 -18.11
C SER A 75 -6.51 12.81 -18.32
N VAL A 76 -5.96 12.15 -17.29
CA VAL A 76 -4.67 11.44 -17.36
C VAL A 76 -4.78 10.21 -18.25
N LYS A 77 -5.90 9.49 -18.21
CA LYS A 77 -6.18 8.34 -19.10
C LYS A 77 -6.37 8.73 -20.57
N GLY A 78 -6.63 10.01 -20.84
CA GLY A 78 -6.68 10.56 -22.19
C GLY A 78 -5.30 10.83 -22.81
N LEU A 79 -4.21 10.72 -22.04
CA LEU A 79 -2.84 10.90 -22.55
C LEU A 79 -2.41 9.68 -23.38
N SER A 80 -1.64 9.91 -24.44
CA SER A 80 -1.15 8.83 -25.31
C SER A 80 -0.16 7.93 -24.57
N GLY A 81 -0.28 6.61 -24.78
CA GLY A 81 0.56 5.59 -24.16
C GLY A 81 0.27 5.32 -22.68
N VAL A 82 -0.90 5.73 -22.18
CA VAL A 82 -1.43 5.34 -20.87
C VAL A 82 -2.44 4.22 -21.08
N GLU A 83 -2.23 3.08 -20.42
CA GLU A 83 -3.13 1.92 -20.49
C GLU A 83 -4.21 1.96 -19.40
N LYS A 84 -3.82 2.37 -18.19
CA LYS A 84 -4.68 2.34 -17.00
C LYS A 84 -4.26 3.47 -16.04
N VAL A 85 -5.25 4.02 -15.34
CA VAL A 85 -5.06 5.04 -14.30
C VAL A 85 -5.84 4.62 -13.07
N ASN A 86 -5.31 4.92 -11.89
CA ASN A 86 -6.03 4.86 -10.63
C ASN A 86 -5.70 6.11 -9.80
N VAL A 87 -6.72 6.78 -9.25
CA VAL A 87 -6.56 8.03 -8.50
C VAL A 87 -7.12 7.86 -7.10
N GLU A 88 -6.28 8.07 -6.10
CA GLU A 88 -6.60 7.84 -4.69
C GLU A 88 -6.28 9.08 -3.86
N LEU A 89 -7.15 9.40 -2.89
CA LEU A 89 -6.93 10.48 -1.93
C LEU A 89 -6.75 9.88 -0.53
N ALA A 90 -5.51 9.74 -0.09
CA ALA A 90 -5.15 9.10 1.17
C ALA A 90 -4.55 10.11 2.15
N THR A 91 -5.27 10.44 3.22
CA THR A 91 -4.76 11.22 4.37
C THR A 91 -4.06 12.54 3.98
N ALA A 92 -4.70 13.34 3.12
CA ALA A 92 -4.16 14.58 2.53
C ALA A 92 -3.15 14.44 1.39
N THR A 93 -2.85 13.23 0.91
CA THR A 93 -2.04 13.01 -0.30
C THR A 93 -2.94 12.54 -1.45
N LEU A 94 -2.96 13.29 -2.55
CA LEU A 94 -3.54 12.84 -3.81
C LEU A 94 -2.50 12.03 -4.59
N ARG A 95 -2.82 10.78 -4.90
CA ARG A 95 -1.97 9.84 -5.63
C ARG A 95 -2.59 9.53 -6.98
N VAL A 96 -1.79 9.63 -8.03
CA VAL A 96 -2.17 9.27 -9.39
C VAL A 96 -1.24 8.17 -9.88
N TYR A 97 -1.76 6.95 -9.97
CA TYR A 97 -1.06 5.80 -10.54
C TYR A 97 -1.35 5.71 -12.03
N VAL A 98 -0.30 5.67 -12.84
CA VAL A 98 -0.35 5.67 -14.31
C VAL A 98 0.45 4.47 -14.82
N ASP A 99 -0.29 3.51 -15.35
CA ASP A 99 0.22 2.35 -16.08
C ASP A 99 0.45 2.78 -17.53
N VAL A 100 1.67 2.68 -18.03
CA VAL A 100 2.07 3.05 -19.40
C VAL A 100 2.49 1.82 -20.20
N GLU A 101 2.55 1.95 -21.52
CA GLU A 101 2.98 0.86 -22.41
C GLU A 101 4.32 0.23 -21.96
N ASP A 102 4.42 -1.11 -21.96
CA ASP A 102 5.59 -1.89 -21.51
C ASP A 102 6.95 -1.34 -22.00
N GLY A 103 7.00 -0.77 -23.21
CA GLY A 103 8.22 -0.24 -23.85
C GLY A 103 8.72 1.12 -23.34
N TYR A 104 8.12 1.70 -22.30
CA TYR A 104 8.55 2.99 -21.73
C TYR A 104 9.90 2.88 -21.01
N THR A 105 10.85 3.77 -21.38
CA THR A 105 12.14 3.95 -20.69
C THR A 105 12.02 4.95 -19.54
N ALA A 106 13.04 5.05 -18.70
CA ALA A 106 13.12 6.04 -17.60
C ALA A 106 12.82 7.48 -18.05
N ASP A 107 13.39 7.93 -19.18
CA ASP A 107 13.14 9.26 -19.74
C ASP A 107 11.69 9.44 -20.23
N MET A 108 11.10 8.41 -20.84
CA MET A 108 9.72 8.44 -21.31
C MET A 108 8.72 8.44 -20.14
N ALA A 109 8.96 7.63 -19.10
CA ALA A 109 8.17 7.62 -17.88
C ALA A 109 8.29 8.94 -17.10
N THR A 110 9.49 9.53 -17.05
CA THR A 110 9.74 10.86 -16.43
C THR A 110 9.00 11.97 -17.17
N SER A 111 9.03 11.94 -18.51
CA SER A 111 8.26 12.87 -19.34
C SER A 111 6.75 12.69 -19.13
N LYS A 112 6.27 11.44 -19.05
CA LYS A 112 4.87 11.13 -18.78
C LYS A 112 4.42 11.55 -17.38
N ALA A 113 5.29 11.47 -16.37
CA ALA A 113 5.01 12.00 -15.03
C ALA A 113 4.77 13.51 -15.08
N SER A 114 5.55 14.24 -15.87
CA SER A 114 5.36 15.68 -16.12
C SER A 114 4.04 15.97 -16.86
N GLU A 115 3.68 15.18 -17.88
CA GLU A 115 2.40 15.30 -18.58
C GLU A 115 1.20 15.04 -17.66
N ALA A 116 1.24 13.96 -16.88
CA ALA A 116 0.20 13.59 -15.93
C ALA A 116 0.07 14.62 -14.80
N PHE A 117 1.18 15.16 -14.28
CA PHE A 117 1.19 16.26 -13.32
C PHE A 117 0.46 17.50 -13.90
N ASN A 118 0.81 17.93 -15.12
CA ASN A 118 0.14 19.06 -15.77
C ASN A 118 -1.35 18.78 -16.06
N SER A 119 -1.71 17.53 -16.36
CA SER A 119 -3.12 17.10 -16.49
C SER A 119 -3.90 17.22 -15.17
N VAL A 120 -3.30 16.85 -14.03
CA VAL A 120 -3.88 17.10 -12.70
C VAL A 120 -4.08 18.61 -12.47
N LEU A 121 -3.07 19.43 -12.80
CA LEU A 121 -3.16 20.89 -12.62
C LEU A 121 -4.21 21.56 -13.53
N GLY A 122 -4.59 20.92 -14.63
CA GLY A 122 -5.72 21.33 -15.46
C GLY A 122 -7.09 21.16 -14.79
N VAL A 123 -7.18 20.37 -13.71
CA VAL A 123 -8.40 20.17 -12.90
C VAL A 123 -8.30 20.87 -11.54
N LEU A 124 -7.14 20.77 -10.87
CA LEU A 124 -6.90 21.30 -9.53
C LEU A 124 -5.71 22.26 -9.53
N ASP A 125 -5.97 23.56 -9.32
CA ASP A 125 -4.92 24.59 -9.30
C ASP A 125 -3.82 24.31 -8.26
N LEU A 126 -2.56 24.51 -8.66
CA LEU A 126 -1.36 24.25 -7.85
C LEU A 126 -1.32 25.11 -6.58
N GLY A 127 -1.64 26.39 -6.70
CA GLY A 127 -1.62 27.34 -5.58
C GLY A 127 -2.73 27.08 -4.58
N THR A 128 -3.89 26.66 -5.07
CA THR A 128 -5.10 26.40 -4.27
C THR A 128 -5.03 25.05 -3.56
N TYR A 129 -4.66 23.97 -4.25
CA TYR A 129 -4.79 22.61 -3.71
C TYR A 129 -3.47 21.99 -3.25
N PHE A 130 -2.31 22.43 -3.75
CA PHE A 130 -1.03 21.73 -3.54
C PHE A 130 0.10 22.63 -3.02
N SER A 131 -0.24 23.78 -2.44
CA SER A 131 0.72 24.75 -1.88
C SER A 131 0.22 25.25 -0.53
N GLN A 132 1.07 25.18 0.50
CA GLN A 132 0.72 25.69 1.83
C GLN A 132 0.71 27.23 1.82
N THR A 133 -0.10 27.80 2.71
CA THR A 133 -0.10 29.23 3.05
C THR A 133 0.45 29.41 4.48
N GLU A 134 0.54 30.65 4.97
CA GLU A 134 0.93 30.91 6.37
C GLU A 134 -0.02 30.28 7.40
N THR A 135 -1.28 30.03 7.02
CA THR A 135 -2.35 29.60 7.94
C THR A 135 -2.97 28.26 7.60
N LYS A 136 -2.70 27.68 6.42
CA LYS A 136 -3.24 26.39 5.97
C LYS A 136 -2.19 25.53 5.30
N LYS A 137 -2.14 24.25 5.66
CA LYS A 137 -1.52 23.19 4.87
C LYS A 137 -2.52 22.66 3.86
N MET A 138 -2.03 22.46 2.65
CA MET A 138 -2.82 21.92 1.54
C MET A 138 -2.35 20.50 1.20
N TYR A 139 -2.92 19.89 0.16
CA TYR A 139 -2.66 18.51 -0.18
C TYR A 139 -1.22 18.33 -0.69
N ASP A 140 -0.69 17.13 -0.51
CA ASP A 140 0.49 16.66 -1.24
C ASP A 140 0.02 15.95 -2.52
N LEU A 141 0.82 16.02 -3.59
CA LEU A 141 0.56 15.37 -4.88
C LEU A 141 1.70 14.40 -5.22
N GLU A 142 1.35 13.15 -5.51
CA GLU A 142 2.28 12.10 -5.97
C GLU A 142 1.78 11.52 -7.30
N ILE A 143 2.59 11.63 -8.36
CA ILE A 143 2.36 10.99 -9.65
C ILE A 143 3.28 9.79 -9.76
N HIS A 144 2.70 8.61 -9.89
CA HIS A 144 3.39 7.32 -9.95
C HIS A 144 3.25 6.77 -11.38
N VAL A 145 4.35 6.68 -12.14
CA VAL A 145 4.34 6.20 -13.53
C VAL A 145 5.18 4.94 -13.67
N PHE A 146 4.59 3.85 -14.16
CA PHE A 146 5.26 2.56 -14.32
C PHE A 146 4.81 1.82 -15.58
N ASN A 147 5.69 1.01 -16.16
CA ASN A 147 5.45 0.30 -17.42
C ASN A 147 5.02 -1.18 -17.26
N LEU A 148 5.34 -1.85 -16.14
CA LEU A 148 5.02 -3.27 -15.95
C LEU A 148 4.25 -3.52 -14.64
N ASP A 149 2.92 -3.30 -14.64
CA ASP A 149 1.99 -3.57 -13.50
C ASP A 149 2.21 -4.96 -12.86
N LYS A 150 2.57 -5.96 -13.68
CA LYS A 150 2.61 -7.39 -13.31
C LYS A 150 4.00 -8.02 -13.25
N ASN A 151 5.03 -7.39 -13.82
CA ASN A 151 6.37 -7.97 -13.93
C ASN A 151 7.44 -7.00 -13.40
N ARG A 152 7.34 -6.68 -12.10
CA ARG A 152 8.14 -5.66 -11.43
C ARG A 152 9.57 -6.10 -11.06
N ASP A 153 9.86 -7.38 -11.26
CA ASP A 153 11.19 -7.99 -11.07
C ASP A 153 11.99 -8.03 -12.40
N SER A 154 11.46 -7.48 -13.49
CA SER A 154 12.15 -7.36 -14.78
C SER A 154 13.20 -6.25 -14.76
N ASP A 155 14.34 -6.46 -15.42
CA ASP A 155 15.35 -5.40 -15.61
C ASP A 155 14.80 -4.20 -16.41
N ASP A 156 13.83 -4.46 -17.30
CA ASP A 156 13.07 -3.45 -18.05
C ASP A 156 12.00 -2.72 -17.21
N PHE A 157 11.82 -3.04 -15.92
CA PHE A 157 10.83 -2.36 -15.08
C PHE A 157 11.27 -0.93 -14.77
N VAL A 158 10.49 0.03 -15.24
CA VAL A 158 10.66 1.46 -14.97
C VAL A 158 9.58 1.91 -13.99
N TYR A 159 9.99 2.62 -12.95
CA TYR A 159 9.06 3.25 -12.02
C TYR A 159 9.56 4.63 -11.61
N VAL A 160 8.79 5.66 -11.95
CA VAL A 160 9.06 7.07 -11.61
C VAL A 160 7.99 7.56 -10.63
N ILE A 161 8.44 8.30 -9.62
CA ILE A 161 7.57 9.06 -8.71
C ILE A 161 7.90 10.54 -8.84
N MET A 162 6.92 11.37 -9.18
CA MET A 162 7.00 12.83 -9.10
C MET A 162 6.19 13.30 -7.90
N THR A 163 6.84 14.01 -6.98
CA THR A 163 6.25 14.44 -5.70
C THR A 163 6.26 15.96 -5.60
N LYS A 164 5.11 16.54 -5.27
CA LYS A 164 4.96 17.93 -4.85
C LYS A 164 4.27 17.94 -3.49
N THR A 165 5.03 18.09 -2.41
CA THR A 165 4.41 18.34 -1.11
C THR A 165 3.96 19.80 -1.02
N SER A 166 2.98 20.07 -0.16
CA SER A 166 2.44 21.42 0.06
C SER A 166 3.50 22.43 0.49
N GLY A 167 4.57 22.00 1.18
CA GLY A 167 5.70 22.85 1.60
C GLY A 167 6.83 23.02 0.58
N MET A 168 6.83 22.30 -0.54
CA MET A 168 7.83 22.48 -1.62
C MET A 168 7.46 23.65 -2.54
N GLU A 169 8.45 24.34 -3.11
CA GLU A 169 8.22 25.33 -4.17
C GLU A 169 7.91 24.64 -5.51
N THR A 170 8.71 23.64 -5.89
CA THR A 170 8.61 22.88 -7.14
C THR A 170 8.45 21.39 -6.86
N ALA A 171 7.94 20.63 -7.84
CA ALA A 171 7.89 19.17 -7.75
C ALA A 171 9.31 18.59 -7.90
N SER A 172 9.63 17.54 -7.14
CA SER A 172 10.80 16.70 -7.35
C SER A 172 10.41 15.45 -8.15
N THR A 173 11.39 14.78 -8.75
CA THR A 173 11.16 13.51 -9.47
C THR A 173 12.25 12.52 -9.10
N GLN A 174 11.85 11.27 -8.89
CA GLN A 174 12.72 10.17 -8.52
C GLN A 174 12.41 8.95 -9.38
N LEU A 175 13.45 8.41 -10.02
CA LEU A 175 13.42 7.07 -10.59
C LEU A 175 13.66 6.08 -9.43
N VAL A 176 12.67 5.24 -9.13
CA VAL A 176 12.70 4.29 -8.00
C VAL A 176 12.85 2.83 -8.42
N SER A 177 12.93 2.56 -9.73
CA SER A 177 13.38 1.28 -10.27
C SER A 177 14.90 1.12 -10.25
N GLU A 178 15.65 2.22 -10.20
CA GLU A 178 17.12 2.21 -10.11
C GLU A 178 17.61 2.50 -8.68
N PRO A 179 18.70 1.86 -8.21
CA PRO A 179 19.28 2.15 -6.91
C PRO A 179 19.99 3.51 -6.90
N ILE A 180 19.72 4.32 -5.87
CA ILE A 180 20.42 5.60 -5.63
C ILE A 180 21.93 5.39 -5.47
N ASP A 181 22.31 4.28 -4.83
CA ASP A 181 23.69 3.83 -4.65
C ASP A 181 23.76 2.35 -5.11
N PRO A 182 24.30 2.08 -6.31
CA PRO A 182 24.41 0.71 -6.83
C PRO A 182 25.33 -0.19 -6.01
N GLU A 183 26.41 0.34 -5.41
CA GLU A 183 27.38 -0.44 -4.65
C GLU A 183 26.77 -0.89 -3.32
N LEU A 184 26.16 0.05 -2.58
CA LEU A 184 25.43 -0.26 -1.35
C LEU A 184 24.23 -1.18 -1.63
N ALA A 185 23.51 -0.98 -2.73
CA ALA A 185 22.40 -1.85 -3.10
C ALA A 185 22.86 -3.28 -3.41
N GLN A 186 24.04 -3.48 -4.00
CA GLN A 186 24.61 -4.81 -4.21
C GLN A 186 25.07 -5.42 -2.89
N GLN A 187 25.82 -4.68 -2.06
CA GLN A 187 26.25 -5.14 -0.73
C GLN A 187 25.06 -5.64 0.10
N LEU A 188 23.95 -4.90 0.12
CA LEU A 188 22.75 -5.29 0.86
C LEU A 188 22.07 -6.55 0.31
N ARG A 189 22.24 -6.89 -0.97
CA ARG A 189 21.78 -8.17 -1.55
C ARG A 189 22.69 -9.31 -1.09
N ASP A 190 24.01 -9.14 -1.20
CA ASP A 190 25.02 -10.11 -0.79
C ASP A 190 24.91 -10.43 0.73
N ASP A 191 24.66 -9.41 1.56
CA ASP A 191 24.38 -9.52 3.00
C ASP A 191 23.05 -10.26 3.30
N VAL A 192 22.07 -10.23 2.39
CA VAL A 192 20.83 -11.02 2.51
C VAL A 192 21.05 -12.47 2.08
N GLU A 193 21.83 -12.71 1.03
CA GLU A 193 22.14 -14.06 0.54
C GLU A 193 23.00 -14.84 1.53
N SER A 194 24.07 -14.23 2.04
CA SER A 194 24.93 -14.82 3.08
C SER A 194 24.18 -15.17 4.37
N ARG A 195 23.18 -14.37 4.77
CA ARG A 195 22.28 -14.70 5.91
C ARG A 195 21.30 -15.82 5.62
N LYS A 196 20.84 -15.98 4.37
CA LYS A 196 19.91 -17.05 3.96
C LYS A 196 20.61 -18.38 3.73
N ASN A 197 21.85 -18.33 3.26
CA ASN A 197 22.68 -19.50 2.96
C ASN A 197 24.06 -19.28 3.58
N PRO A 198 24.19 -19.34 4.93
CA PRO A 198 25.46 -19.19 5.59
C PRO A 198 26.42 -20.27 5.06
N SER A 199 27.50 -19.84 4.42
CA SER A 199 28.60 -20.77 4.12
C SER A 199 29.04 -21.39 5.44
N PRO A 200 29.23 -22.72 5.51
CA PRO A 200 29.82 -23.31 6.70
C PRO A 200 31.17 -22.65 6.94
N THR A 201 31.34 -22.05 8.13
CA THR A 201 32.66 -21.66 8.61
C THR A 201 33.55 -22.91 8.54
N PRO A 202 34.78 -22.82 8.02
CA PRO A 202 35.78 -23.82 8.37
C PRO A 202 35.78 -23.98 9.89
N GLU A 203 35.85 -25.20 10.39
CA GLU A 203 36.05 -25.44 11.81
C GLU A 203 37.44 -24.88 12.15
N ASP A 204 37.49 -23.68 12.73
CA ASP A 204 38.67 -23.22 13.45
C ASP A 204 38.81 -24.17 14.65
N ASP A 205 39.84 -25.02 14.62
CA ASP A 205 40.25 -25.93 15.69
C ASP A 205 40.75 -25.15 16.93
N GLU A 206 39.91 -24.30 17.53
CA GLU A 206 40.12 -23.80 18.88
C GLU A 206 39.64 -24.84 19.89
N ASP A 207 40.60 -25.68 20.29
CA ASP A 207 40.48 -26.69 21.35
C ASP A 207 39.90 -26.08 22.64
N MET A 208 38.63 -26.38 22.91
CA MET A 208 37.98 -26.10 24.18
C MET A 208 38.56 -27.00 25.28
N THR A 209 39.71 -26.58 25.82
CA THR A 209 40.35 -27.19 27.00
C THR A 209 39.53 -26.92 28.27
N VAL A 210 38.43 -27.66 28.44
CA VAL A 210 37.64 -27.68 29.68
C VAL A 210 38.42 -28.50 30.71
N GLY A 211 38.75 -27.88 31.84
CA GLY A 211 39.70 -28.41 32.82
C GLY A 211 39.26 -29.71 33.51
N VAL A 212 40.27 -30.46 33.96
CA VAL A 212 40.15 -31.55 34.94
C VAL A 212 41.05 -31.21 36.13
N ASP A 213 40.53 -31.50 37.31
CA ASP A 213 41.04 -31.12 38.64
C ASP A 213 42.10 -32.10 39.18
N GLU A 214 42.78 -31.74 40.28
CA GLU A 214 43.67 -32.58 41.11
C GLU A 214 45.02 -33.02 40.44
N THR A 215 46.21 -33.05 41.08
CA THR A 215 46.60 -32.94 42.52
C THR A 215 48.10 -32.60 42.70
N GLU A 216 48.43 -32.04 43.88
CA GLU A 216 49.72 -32.05 44.65
C GLU A 216 51.01 -31.33 44.17
N GLU A 217 51.60 -30.59 45.13
CA GLU A 217 52.94 -29.98 45.11
C GLU A 217 54.05 -31.04 45.37
N VAL A 218 55.25 -30.86 44.80
CA VAL A 218 56.54 -31.14 45.48
C VAL A 218 57.63 -30.18 44.96
N ASP A 219 58.39 -29.57 45.87
CA ASP A 219 59.59 -28.75 45.60
C ASP A 219 60.81 -29.57 45.12
N GLU A 220 61.77 -28.94 44.42
CA GLU A 220 63.19 -28.99 44.84
C GLU A 220 64.06 -27.93 44.13
N GLU A 221 65.04 -27.40 44.87
CA GLU A 221 66.08 -26.47 44.40
C GLU A 221 67.14 -27.17 43.51
N THR A 222 67.89 -26.40 42.72
CA THR A 222 69.37 -26.52 42.71
C THR A 222 70.06 -25.31 42.06
N GLU A 223 71.24 -24.96 42.58
CA GLU A 223 72.12 -23.84 42.19
C GLU A 223 73.11 -24.20 41.04
N GLU A 224 74.06 -23.28 40.76
CA GLU A 224 75.30 -23.38 39.94
C GLU A 224 75.16 -23.36 38.37
N ASP A 225 76.04 -22.70 37.57
CA ASP A 225 77.18 -21.81 37.89
C ASP A 225 77.54 -20.75 36.81
N VAL A 226 78.24 -19.69 37.25
CA VAL A 226 79.30 -18.83 36.62
C VAL A 226 79.47 -18.74 35.07
N THR A 227 79.37 -17.48 34.56
CA THR A 227 80.47 -16.57 34.10
C THR A 227 81.59 -17.09 33.15
N PRO A 228 82.23 -16.27 32.28
CA PRO A 228 82.66 -14.88 32.51
C PRO A 228 82.20 -13.80 31.51
#